data_AF-A0A9E0LQY2-F1
#
_entry.id   AF-A0A9E0LQY2-F1
#
_cell.length_a   1.000
_cell.length_b   1.000
_cell.length_c   1.000
_cell.angle_alpha   90.00
_cell.angle_beta   90.00
_cell.angle_gamma   90.00
#
_symmetry.space_group_name_H-M   'P 1'
#
loop_
_entity.id
_entity.type
_entity.pdbx_description
1 polymer ?
#
loop_
_entity_poly.entity_id
_entity_poly.type
_entity_poly.pdbx_seq_one_letter_code
_entity_poly.pdbx_strand_id
1 'polypeptide(L)' 'MSQEMDGKVKKVTGQVKEAAGILTGNEKLEQKGAAERAEGAVEESLGKARRKVGELVDAVAKAIKE' A
#
# COMPACT_ATOMS: atom_id res chain seq x y z
N MET A 1 33.31 18.46 14.74
CA MET A 1 32.80 19.41 13.73
C MET A 1 32.58 18.73 12.36
N SER A 2 32.19 17.43 12.35
CA SER A 2 32.14 16.62 11.11
C SER A 2 30.79 15.91 10.90
N GLN A 3 29.90 15.90 11.91
CA GLN A 3 28.58 15.28 11.78
C GLN A 3 27.53 16.22 11.16
N GLU A 4 27.70 17.54 11.32
CA GLU A 4 26.72 18.52 10.82
C GLU A 4 26.84 18.78 9.31
N MET A 5 28.06 18.60 8.76
CA MET A 5 28.31 18.64 7.32
C MET A 5 27.70 17.42 6.61
N ASP A 6 27.80 16.25 7.23
CA ASP A 6 27.23 14.99 6.71
C ASP A 6 25.70 15.06 6.60
N GLY A 7 25.05 15.72 7.57
CA GLY A 7 23.60 15.95 7.56
C GLY A 7 23.13 16.85 6.41
N LYS A 8 23.84 17.95 6.13
CA LYS A 8 23.49 18.85 5.01
C LYS A 8 23.70 18.20 3.65
N VAL A 9 24.80 17.48 3.46
CA VAL A 9 25.09 16.79 2.20
C VAL A 9 24.04 15.70 1.92
N LYS A 10 23.66 14.90 2.92
CA LYS A 10 22.59 13.91 2.78
C LYS A 10 21.25 14.54 2.40
N LYS A 11 20.92 15.71 2.95
CA LYS A 11 19.67 16.41 2.63
C LYS A 11 19.65 16.87 1.17
N VAL A 12 20.75 17.44 0.69
CA VAL A 12 20.88 17.87 -0.71
C VAL A 12 20.85 16.67 -1.67
N THR A 13 21.60 15.60 -1.37
CA THR A 13 21.57 14.37 -2.17
C THR A 13 20.18 13.73 -2.20
N GLY A 14 19.44 13.78 -1.08
CA GLY A 14 18.06 13.33 -1.00
C GLY A 14 17.14 14.14 -1.93
N GLN A 15 17.19 15.47 -1.83
CA GLN A 15 16.39 16.36 -2.69
C GLN A 15 16.70 16.19 -4.18
N VAL A 16 17.97 15.99 -4.54
CA VAL A 16 18.37 15.73 -5.93
C VAL A 16 17.84 14.38 -6.42
N LYS A 17 17.84 13.33 -5.57
CA LYS A 17 17.25 12.03 -5.92
C LYS A 17 15.73 12.09 -6.04
N GLU A 18 15.05 12.80 -5.17
CA GLU A 18 13.59 13.02 -5.28
C GLU A 18 13.25 13.78 -6.55
N ALA A 19 13.93 14.90 -6.82
CA ALA A 19 13.74 15.66 -8.04
C ALA A 19 14.04 14.82 -9.28
N ALA A 20 15.13 14.03 -9.27
CA ALA A 20 15.45 13.13 -10.37
C ALA A 20 14.43 11.98 -10.50
N GLY A 21 13.84 11.49 -9.42
CA GLY A 21 12.79 10.47 -9.45
C GLY A 21 11.48 10.97 -10.07
N ILE A 22 11.12 12.22 -9.75
CA ILE A 22 9.96 12.92 -10.35
C ILE A 22 10.26 13.26 -11.82
N LEU A 23 11.44 13.83 -12.12
CA LEU A 23 11.84 14.27 -13.47
C LEU A 23 12.13 13.10 -14.42
N THR A 24 12.69 11.99 -13.92
CA THR A 24 12.94 10.77 -14.72
C THR A 24 11.64 10.08 -15.10
N GLY A 25 10.51 10.43 -14.45
CA GLY A 25 9.20 9.93 -14.83
C GLY A 25 9.22 8.42 -15.03
N ASN A 26 9.58 7.67 -13.99
CA ASN A 26 9.44 6.22 -14.04
C ASN A 26 7.93 5.90 -14.00
N GLU A 27 7.27 6.11 -15.12
CA GLU A 27 5.93 5.63 -15.45
C GLU A 27 5.83 4.12 -15.16
N LYS A 28 6.96 3.40 -15.25
CA LYS A 28 7.12 1.99 -14.83
C LYS A 28 6.94 1.74 -13.32
N LEU A 29 7.25 2.69 -12.44
CA LEU A 29 7.02 2.58 -10.99
C LEU A 29 5.62 3.02 -10.60
N GLU A 30 5.06 4.06 -11.24
CA GLU A 30 3.66 4.44 -11.03
C GLU A 30 2.68 3.35 -11.48
N GLN A 31 2.92 2.72 -12.64
CA GLN A 31 2.07 1.62 -13.14
C GLN A 31 2.16 0.37 -12.25
N LYS A 32 3.35 0.03 -11.73
CA LYS A 32 3.48 -1.07 -10.75
C LYS A 32 2.75 -0.76 -9.44
N GLY A 33 2.89 0.47 -8.92
CA GLY A 33 2.20 0.88 -7.70
C GLY A 33 0.68 1.04 -7.85
N ALA A 34 0.18 1.29 -9.07
CA ALA A 34 -1.25 1.33 -9.36
C ALA A 34 -1.86 -0.08 -9.44
N ALA A 35 -1.17 -1.04 -10.06
CA ALA A 35 -1.58 -2.44 -10.09
C ALA A 35 -1.62 -3.04 -8.67
N GLU A 36 -0.58 -2.82 -7.87
CA GLU A 36 -0.49 -3.34 -6.50
C GLU A 36 -1.54 -2.73 -5.56
N ARG A 37 -1.89 -1.44 -5.74
CA ARG A 37 -3.03 -0.81 -5.04
C ARG A 37 -4.37 -1.38 -5.47
N ALA A 38 -4.56 -1.68 -6.76
CA ALA A 38 -5.80 -2.27 -7.26
C ALA A 38 -5.97 -3.70 -6.74
N GLU A 39 -4.91 -4.51 -6.75
CA GLU A 39 -4.92 -5.87 -6.19
C GLU A 39 -5.20 -5.85 -4.68
N GLY A 40 -4.54 -4.97 -3.91
CA GLY A 40 -4.80 -4.82 -2.48
C GLY A 40 -6.23 -4.35 -2.15
N ALA A 41 -6.80 -3.45 -2.95
CA ALA A 41 -8.18 -2.99 -2.77
C ALA A 41 -9.21 -4.08 -3.10
N VAL A 42 -8.94 -4.91 -4.10
CA VAL A 42 -9.78 -6.06 -4.46
C VAL A 42 -9.69 -7.14 -3.38
N GLU A 43 -8.50 -7.42 -2.85
CA GLU A 43 -8.29 -8.41 -1.80
C GLU A 43 -8.95 -7.98 -0.48
N GLU A 44 -8.84 -6.71 -0.09
CA GLU A 44 -9.54 -6.18 1.09
C GLU A 44 -11.07 -6.24 0.93
N SER A 45 -11.57 -5.91 -0.27
CA SER A 45 -13.01 -5.95 -0.57
C SER A 45 -13.55 -7.39 -0.57
N LEU A 46 -12.81 -8.33 -1.16
CA LEU A 46 -13.15 -9.76 -1.13
C LEU A 46 -13.07 -10.34 0.28
N GLY A 47 -12.08 -9.94 1.08
CA GLY A 47 -11.94 -10.35 2.48
C GLY A 47 -13.13 -9.90 3.33
N LYS A 48 -13.54 -8.63 3.18
CA LYS A 48 -14.75 -8.07 3.84
C LYS A 48 -16.03 -8.77 3.38
N ALA A 49 -16.16 -9.05 2.08
CA ALA A 49 -17.31 -9.76 1.52
C ALA A 49 -17.39 -11.21 2.04
N ARG A 50 -16.28 -11.96 2.01
CA ARG A 50 -16.21 -13.33 2.55
C ARG A 50 -16.53 -13.38 4.04
N ARG A 51 -16.04 -12.43 4.84
CA ARG A 51 -16.35 -12.38 6.28
C ARG A 51 -17.85 -12.20 6.51
N LYS A 52 -18.49 -11.26 5.81
CA LYS A 52 -19.96 -11.05 5.91
C LYS A 52 -20.76 -12.28 5.52
N VAL A 53 -20.34 -12.99 4.45
CA VAL A 53 -20.99 -14.24 4.04
C VAL A 53 -20.80 -15.32 5.10
N GLY A 54 -19.60 -15.44 5.68
CA GLY A 54 -19.32 -16.38 6.77
C GLY A 54 -20.19 -16.12 8.00
N GLU A 55 -20.32 -14.87 8.44
CA GLU A 55 -21.17 -14.50 9.58
C GLU A 55 -22.66 -14.82 9.34
N LEU A 56 -23.17 -14.59 8.12
CA LEU A 56 -24.54 -14.95 7.76
C LEU A 56 -24.78 -16.46 7.78
N VAL A 57 -23.85 -17.23 7.23
CA VAL A 57 -23.94 -18.69 7.22
C VAL A 57 -23.87 -19.26 8.64
N ASP A 58 -22.98 -18.72 9.49
CA ASP A 58 -22.85 -19.15 10.89
C ASP A 58 -24.12 -18.83 11.70
N ALA A 59 -24.70 -17.65 11.50
CA ALA A 59 -25.96 -17.25 12.13
C ALA A 59 -27.13 -18.17 11.74
N VAL A 60 -27.23 -18.52 10.45
CA VAL A 60 -28.24 -19.46 9.95
C VAL A 60 -28.00 -20.87 10.52
N ALA A 61 -26.77 -21.36 10.52
CA ALA A 61 -26.42 -22.67 11.07
C ALA A 61 -26.74 -22.77 12.56
N LYS A 62 -26.50 -21.70 13.33
CA LYS A 62 -26.84 -21.63 14.75
C LYS A 62 -28.34 -21.66 15.00
N ALA A 63 -29.13 -20.94 14.19
CA ALA A 63 -30.58 -20.89 14.31
C ALA A 63 -31.30 -22.20 13.91
N ILE A 64 -30.67 -23.06 13.10
CA ILE A 64 -31.21 -24.38 12.75
C ILE A 64 -30.85 -25.44 13.80
N LYS A 65 -29.80 -25.18 14.60
CA LYS A 65 -29.28 -26.13 15.59
C LYS A 65 -29.95 -25.99 16.98
N GLU A 66 -30.60 -24.85 17.24
CA GLU A 66 -31.54 -24.68 18.35
C GLU A 66 -32.97 -25.02 17.92
#